data_AF-A0A973TMY2-F1
#
_entry.id   AF-A0A973TMY2-F1
#
_cell.length_a   1.000
_cell.length_b   1.000
_cell.length_c   1.000
_cell.angle_alpha   90.00
_cell.angle_beta   90.00
_cell.angle_gamma   90.00
#
_symmetry.space_group_name_H-M   'P 1'
#
loop_
_entity.id
_entity.type
_entity.pdbx_description
1 polymer ?
#
loop_
_entity_poly.entity_id
_entity_poly.type
_entity_poly.pdbx_seq_one_letter_code
_entity_poly.pdbx_strand_id
1 'polypeptide(L)'
;MDKERIWSEFVAALDSLPPTTRAVFLLHRLFDANFEDIERTTGVRMEACSRHLDVARRAMFDAAQRQSRASQDDSPQDPMR
;
A
#
# COMPACT_ATOMS: atom_id res chain seq x y z
N MET A 1 11.54 -14.93 -6.78
CA MET A 1 10.66 -13.96 -6.09
C MET A 1 9.33 -14.65 -5.83
N ASP A 2 8.94 -14.81 -4.57
CA ASP A 2 7.66 -15.41 -4.24
C ASP A 2 6.54 -14.38 -4.40
N LYS A 3 5.68 -14.58 -5.41
CA LYS A 3 4.57 -13.67 -5.72
C LYS A 3 3.56 -13.62 -4.58
N GLU A 4 3.39 -14.74 -3.87
CA GLU A 4 2.46 -14.86 -2.75
C GLU A 4 2.91 -13.98 -1.58
N ARG A 5 4.21 -13.92 -1.32
CA ARG A 5 4.80 -13.06 -0.27
C ARG A 5 4.63 -11.58 -0.59
N ILE A 6 4.85 -11.18 -1.84
CA ILE A 6 4.66 -9.78 -2.28
C ILE A 6 3.20 -9.38 -2.12
N TRP A 7 2.29 -10.26 -2.52
CA TRP A 7 0.86 -10.04 -2.37
C TRP A 7 0.45 -9.94 -0.90
N SER A 8 0.95 -10.84 -0.05
CA SER A 8 0.68 -10.83 1.39
C SER A 8 1.12 -9.52 2.07
N GLU A 9 2.33 -9.02 1.77
CA GLU A 9 2.82 -7.74 2.30
C GLU A 9 1.97 -6.55 1.82
N PHE A 10 1.54 -6.58 0.55
CA PHE A 10 0.67 -5.54 0.01
C PHE A 10 -0.70 -5.52 0.70
N VAL A 11 -1.31 -6.69 0.91
CA VAL A 11 -2.59 -6.82 1.63
C VAL A 11 -2.44 -6.37 3.08
N ALA A 12 -1.38 -6.80 3.77
CA ALA A 12 -1.09 -6.37 5.15
C ALA A 12 -0.94 -4.85 5.25
N ALA A 13 -0.28 -4.23 4.27
CA ALA A 13 -0.15 -2.77 4.22
C ALA A 13 -1.50 -2.09 3.99
N LEU A 14 -2.36 -2.63 3.13
CA LEU A 14 -3.73 -2.11 2.93
C LEU A 14 -4.54 -2.21 4.22
N ASP A 15 -4.46 -3.35 4.92
CA ASP A 15 -5.19 -3.59 6.16
C ASP A 15 -4.73 -2.71 7.33
N SER A 16 -3.49 -2.22 7.28
CA SER A 16 -2.98 -1.26 8.27
C SER A 16 -3.52 0.17 8.10
N LEU A 17 -4.10 0.49 6.93
CA LEU A 17 -4.61 1.84 6.67
C LEU A 17 -5.93 2.11 7.40
N PRO A 18 -6.19 3.36 7.83
CA PRO A 18 -7.52 3.75 8.28
C PRO A 18 -8.58 3.38 7.23
N PRO A 19 -9.77 2.90 7.63
CA PRO A 19 -10.78 2.40 6.68
C PRO A 19 -11.11 3.40 5.57
N THR A 20 -11.27 4.68 5.92
CA THR A 20 -11.52 5.77 4.98
C THR A 20 -10.35 5.98 4.01
N THR A 21 -9.11 5.94 4.51
CA THR A 21 -7.91 6.06 3.67
C THR A 21 -7.79 4.91 2.68
N ARG A 22 -8.07 3.68 3.12
CA ARG A 22 -8.10 2.49 2.25
C ARG A 22 -9.16 2.63 1.16
N ALA A 23 -10.37 3.05 1.51
CA ALA A 23 -11.45 3.26 0.53
C ALA A 23 -11.09 4.31 -0.53
N VAL A 24 -10.60 5.49 -0.09
CA VAL A 24 -10.14 6.55 -1.01
C VAL A 24 -9.04 6.04 -1.94
N PHE A 25 -8.06 5.31 -1.40
CA PHE A 25 -6.95 4.77 -2.19
C PHE A 25 -7.40 3.75 -3.25
N LEU A 26 -8.24 2.79 -2.85
CA LEU A 26 -8.73 1.74 -3.76
C LEU A 26 -9.63 2.33 -4.86
N LEU A 27 -10.54 3.24 -4.51
CA LEU A 27 -11.39 3.93 -5.49
C LEU A 27 -10.54 4.69 -6.51
N HIS A 28 -9.52 5.41 -6.04
CA HIS A 28 -8.66 6.18 -6.93
C HIS A 28 -7.73 5.31 -7.80
N ARG A 29 -7.19 4.20 -7.26
CA ARG A 29 -6.14 3.42 -7.94
C ARG A 29 -6.62 2.21 -8.72
N LEU A 30 -7.75 1.61 -8.34
CA LEU A 30 -8.30 0.43 -9.02
C LEU A 30 -9.46 0.77 -9.94
N PHE A 31 -10.18 1.85 -9.63
CA PHE A 31 -11.38 2.26 -10.37
C PHE A 31 -11.18 3.60 -11.08
N ASP A 32 -9.98 4.19 -11.01
CA ASP A 32 -9.65 5.49 -11.59
C ASP A 32 -10.66 6.59 -11.24
N ALA A 33 -11.29 6.49 -10.06
CA ALA A 33 -12.29 7.45 -9.62
C ALA A 33 -11.64 8.82 -9.41
N ASN A 34 -12.30 9.85 -9.95
CA ASN A 34 -11.92 11.23 -9.66
C ASN A 34 -12.33 11.61 -8.22
N PHE A 35 -11.86 12.76 -7.74
CA PHE A 35 -12.13 13.15 -6.35
C PHE A 35 -13.59 13.50 -6.07
N GLU A 36 -14.37 13.92 -7.09
CA GLU A 36 -15.80 14.20 -6.92
C GLU A 36 -16.58 12.91 -6.64
N ASP A 37 -16.29 11.85 -7.41
CA ASP A 37 -16.91 10.53 -7.22
C ASP A 37 -16.49 9.90 -5.89
N ILE A 38 -15.23 10.08 -5.49
CA ILE A 38 -14.73 9.64 -4.18
C ILE A 38 -15.44 10.38 -3.05
N GLU A 39 -15.63 11.69 -3.15
CA GLU A 39 -16.36 12.46 -2.15
C GLU A 39 -17.81 11.98 -2.03
N ARG A 40 -18.50 11.78 -3.15
CA ARG A 40 -19.87 11.26 -3.18
C ARG A 40 -19.98 9.87 -2.54
N THR A 41 -18.97 9.02 -2.73
CA THR A 41 -18.97 7.63 -2.27
C THR A 41 -18.57 7.48 -0.81
N THR A 42 -17.60 8.28 -0.34
CA THR A 42 -16.94 8.11 0.96
C THR A 42 -17.27 9.19 1.98
N GLY A 43 -17.84 10.32 1.55
CA GLY A 43 -18.03 11.53 2.36
C GLY A 43 -16.73 12.31 2.62
N VAL A 44 -15.58 11.85 2.09
CA VAL A 44 -14.31 12.58 2.20
C VAL A 44 -14.31 13.74 1.23
N ARG A 45 -14.20 14.95 1.76
CA ARG A 45 -14.08 16.18 0.96
C ARG A 45 -12.96 16.06 -0.08
N MET A 46 -13.21 16.54 -1.29
CA MET A 46 -12.25 16.52 -2.39
C MET A 46 -10.88 17.08 -2.01
N GLU A 47 -10.82 18.15 -1.21
CA GLU A 47 -9.57 18.78 -0.78
C GLU A 47 -8.75 17.89 0.19
N ALA A 48 -9.39 16.95 0.88
CA ALA A 48 -8.74 16.01 1.79
C ALA A 48 -8.26 14.73 1.10
N CYS A 49 -8.74 14.43 -0.10
CA CYS A 49 -8.40 13.19 -0.83
C CYS A 49 -6.90 13.03 -1.06
N SER A 50 -6.20 14.12 -1.41
CA SER A 50 -4.74 14.12 -1.62
C SER A 50 -3.98 13.61 -0.41
N ARG A 51 -4.35 14.05 0.80
CA ARG A 51 -3.73 13.62 2.05
C ARG A 51 -3.96 12.14 2.32
N HIS A 52 -5.16 11.62 2.09
CA HIS A 52 -5.42 10.19 2.20
C HIS A 52 -4.56 9.38 1.22
N LEU A 53 -4.43 9.85 -0.02
CA LEU A 53 -3.60 9.20 -1.03
C LEU A 53 -2.11 9.24 -0.68
N ASP A 54 -1.62 10.31 -0.04
CA ASP A 54 -0.24 10.39 0.43
C ASP A 54 0.06 9.38 1.54
N VAL A 55 -0.84 9.27 2.53
CA VAL A 55 -0.72 8.28 3.61
C VAL A 55 -0.71 6.86 3.04
N ALA A 56 -1.64 6.54 2.14
CA ALA A 56 -1.71 5.24 1.51
C ALA A 56 -0.46 4.93 0.68
N ARG A 57 0.02 5.89 -0.14
CA ARG A 57 1.24 5.74 -0.95
C ARG A 57 2.45 5.42 -0.09
N ARG A 58 2.64 6.11 1.03
CA ARG A 58 3.75 5.86 1.96
C ARG A 58 3.71 4.43 2.50
N ALA A 59 2.54 3.98 2.99
CA ALA A 59 2.39 2.62 3.49
C ALA A 59 2.70 1.55 2.42
N MET A 60 2.28 1.78 1.17
CA MET A 60 2.58 0.85 0.06
C MET A 60 4.08 0.80 -0.25
N PHE A 61 4.75 1.97 -0.27
CA PHE A 61 6.19 2.03 -0.49
C PHE A 61 6.98 1.36 0.62
N ASP A 62 6.61 1.58 1.88
CA ASP A 62 7.27 0.96 3.04
C ASP A 62 7.14 -0.58 2.97
N ALA A 63 5.98 -1.10 2.60
CA ALA A 63 5.77 -2.54 2.41
C ALA A 63 6.66 -3.11 1.29
N ALA A 64 6.76 -2.40 0.16
CA ALA A 64 7.65 -2.80 -0.94
C ALA A 64 9.15 -2.79 -0.53
N GLN A 65 9.55 -1.87 0.34
CA GLN A 65 10.91 -1.82 0.87
C GLN A 65 11.21 -2.95 1.85
N ARG A 66 10.26 -3.32 2.73
CA ARG A 66 10.41 -4.48 3.63
C ARG A 66 10.64 -5.77 2.84
N GLN A 67 9.88 -5.96 1.77
CA GLN A 67 10.06 -7.09 0.86
C GLN A 67 11.48 -7.14 0.25
N SER A 68 12.00 -5.99 -0.14
CA SER A 68 13.33 -5.87 -0.75
C SER A 68 14.44 -6.24 0.26
N ARG A 69 14.32 -5.78 1.51
CA ARG A 69 15.27 -6.09 2.60
C ARG A 69 15.21 -7.57 3.01
N ALA A 70 14.02 -8.13 3.18
CA ALA A 70 13.85 -9.54 3.52
C ALA A 70 14.41 -10.50 2.44
N SER A 71 14.51 -10.03 1.20
CA SER A 71 15.11 -10.82 0.11
C SER A 71 16.64 -10.71 0.05
N GLN A 72 17.26 -9.77 0.78
CA GLN A 72 18.72 -9.65 0.91
C GLN A 72 19.27 -10.50 2.05
N ASP A 73 18.53 -10.63 3.17
CA ASP A 73 18.94 -11.40 4.36
C ASP A 73 18.85 -12.94 4.18
N ASP A 74 18.11 -13.44 3.18
CA ASP A 74 17.96 -14.88 2.88
C ASP A 74 19.10 -15.44 2.00
N SER A 75 20.18 -14.68 1.82
CA SER A 75 21.39 -15.20 1.17
C SER A 75 22.07 -16.19 2.12
N PRO A 76 22.40 -17.42 1.70
CA PRO A 76 23.14 -18.35 2.54
C PRO A 76 24.47 -17.69 2.93
N GLN A 77 24.66 -17.42 4.23
CA GLN A 77 26.00 -17.21 4.75
C GLN A 77 26.72 -18.53 4.55
N ASP A 78 27.59 -18.60 3.54
CA ASP A 78 28.49 -19.73 3.34
C ASP A 78 29.36 -19.87 4.60
N PRO A 79 29.17 -20.91 5.43
CA PRO A 79 30.02 -21.10 6.58
C PRO A 79 31.21 -21.94 6.12
N MET A 80 32.16 -21.36 5.37
CA MET A 80 33.42 -22.07 5.16
C MET A 80 34.60 -21.18 4.73
N ARG A 81 35.43 -20.78 5.69
CA ARG A 81 36.72 -21.44 5.94
C ARG A 81 37.40 -20.95 7.21
#